data_AF-A0A2A4LPR4-F1
#
_entry.id   AF-A0A2A4LPR4-F1
#
_cell.length_a   1.000
_cell.length_b   1.000
_cell.length_c   1.000
_cell.angle_alpha   90.00
_cell.angle_beta   90.00
_cell.angle_gamma   90.00
#
_symmetry.space_group_name_H-M   'P 1'
#
loop_
_entity.id
_entity.type
_entity.pdbx_description
1 polymer ?
#
loop_
_entity_poly.entity_id
_entity_poly.type
_entity_poly.pdbx_seq_one_letter_code
_entity_poly.pdbx_strand_id
1 'polypeptide(L)'
;MENNHIVKSFDQELKQIENFILEMGGLVEIQIHESVKALGNRDIELAKKVRDDDKTVDNLEIKIDELTLRTLALRQPVATDLRSVICALKVASNLERIGDYAKNIAKRTQVLADTNSVGTAEKTIKRMADLVQKMVTDVLNAYVKKDIEMADDIRLRDEEVDHMHNTLFRELLTYMMEDPRNITPCMHMLFIAKNLERMGDHTTAIAEKIHYVVKGALPKEKRPKGDKTSQMSVENTIEGNQYT
;
A
#
# COMPACT_ATOMS: atom_id res chain seq x y z
N MET A 1 -8.70 35.89 -26.12
CA MET A 1 -7.60 34.93 -26.38
C MET A 1 -6.88 34.54 -25.09
N GLU A 2 -6.63 35.46 -24.14
CA GLU A 2 -6.02 35.15 -22.83
C GLU A 2 -6.69 34.02 -22.03
N ASN A 3 -8.03 34.03 -21.88
CA ASN A 3 -8.73 32.94 -21.17
C ASN A 3 -8.49 31.56 -21.79
N ASN A 4 -8.32 31.47 -23.12
CA ASN A 4 -8.05 30.20 -23.79
C ASN A 4 -6.62 29.71 -23.55
N HIS A 5 -5.65 30.62 -23.36
CA HIS A 5 -4.28 30.27 -22.99
C HIS A 5 -4.16 29.85 -21.52
N ILE A 6 -4.90 30.51 -20.61
CA ILE A 6 -4.93 30.16 -19.18
C ILE A 6 -5.53 28.76 -18.98
N VAL A 7 -6.67 28.48 -19.61
CA VAL A 7 -7.34 27.16 -19.53
C VAL A 7 -6.46 26.07 -20.13
N LYS A 8 -5.90 26.27 -21.32
CA LYS A 8 -4.99 25.28 -21.94
C LYS A 8 -3.76 24.99 -21.10
N SER A 9 -3.17 26.01 -20.49
CA SER A 9 -1.98 25.83 -19.65
C SER A 9 -2.31 25.10 -18.35
N PHE A 10 -3.50 25.33 -17.78
CA PHE A 10 -3.98 24.60 -16.61
C PHE A 10 -4.23 23.12 -16.93
N ASP A 11 -4.90 22.82 -18.04
CA ASP A 11 -5.15 21.44 -18.47
C ASP A 11 -3.83 20.68 -18.73
N GLN A 12 -2.82 21.37 -19.26
CA GLN A 12 -1.47 20.80 -19.44
C GLN A 12 -0.78 20.51 -18.11
N GLU A 13 -0.84 21.42 -17.15
CA GLU A 13 -0.29 21.22 -15.81
C GLU A 13 -0.99 20.06 -15.09
N LEU A 14 -2.33 19.98 -15.13
CA LEU A 14 -3.09 18.87 -14.57
C LEU A 14 -2.69 17.53 -15.19
N LYS A 15 -2.58 17.47 -16.53
CA LYS A 15 -2.16 16.27 -17.22
C LYS A 15 -0.74 15.86 -16.85
N GLN A 16 0.14 16.83 -16.62
CA GLN A 16 1.50 16.55 -16.18
C GLN A 16 1.53 15.98 -14.75
N ILE A 17 0.73 16.52 -13.83
CA ILE A 17 0.55 15.97 -12.48
C ILE A 17 0.05 14.52 -12.56
N GLU A 18 -0.98 14.26 -13.37
CA GLU A 18 -1.53 12.92 -13.57
C GLU A 18 -0.47 11.94 -14.11
N ASN A 19 0.32 12.36 -15.11
CA ASN A 19 1.41 11.55 -15.64
C ASN A 19 2.46 11.20 -14.57
N PHE A 20 2.84 12.14 -13.70
CA PHE A 20 3.77 11.87 -12.61
C PHE A 20 3.19 10.91 -11.57
N ILE A 21 1.89 11.01 -11.26
CA ILE A 21 1.21 10.05 -10.38
C ILE A 21 1.24 8.64 -10.97
N LEU A 22 0.99 8.51 -12.29
CA LEU A 22 1.03 7.21 -12.96
C LEU A 22 2.45 6.63 -13.03
N GLU A 23 3.45 7.47 -13.29
CA GLU A 23 4.85 7.08 -13.24
C GLU A 23 5.24 6.58 -11.84
N MET A 24 4.87 7.34 -10.79
CA MET A 24 5.11 6.98 -9.40
C MET A 24 4.40 5.67 -9.03
N GLY A 25 3.15 5.50 -9.46
CA GLY A 25 2.37 4.29 -9.24
C GLY A 25 3.01 3.05 -9.88
N GLY A 26 3.48 3.15 -11.13
CA GLY A 26 4.18 2.06 -11.79
C GLY A 26 5.49 1.66 -11.09
N LEU A 27 6.24 2.62 -10.56
CA LEU A 27 7.45 2.34 -9.75
C LEU A 27 7.10 1.61 -8.45
N VAL A 28 6.05 2.05 -7.76
CA VAL A 28 5.57 1.42 -6.52
C VAL A 28 5.13 -0.03 -6.78
N GLU A 29 4.42 -0.30 -7.88
CA GLU A 29 4.06 -1.67 -8.27
C GLU A 29 5.29 -2.56 -8.47
N ILE A 30 6.32 -2.04 -9.14
CA ILE A 30 7.58 -2.75 -9.34
C ILE A 30 8.26 -3.02 -8.00
N GLN A 31 8.31 -2.03 -7.10
CA GLN A 31 8.91 -2.19 -5.77
C GLN A 31 8.21 -3.26 -4.94
N ILE A 32 6.87 -3.31 -4.94
CA ILE A 32 6.11 -4.36 -4.25
C ILE A 32 6.52 -5.73 -4.80
N HIS A 33 6.47 -5.90 -6.12
CA HIS A 33 6.81 -7.16 -6.76
C HIS A 33 8.26 -7.60 -6.49
N GLU A 34 9.22 -6.71 -6.70
CA GLU A 34 10.64 -6.98 -6.51
C GLU A 34 10.97 -7.24 -5.03
N SER A 35 10.35 -6.53 -4.08
CA SER A 35 10.59 -6.74 -2.65
C SER A 35 10.19 -8.14 -2.18
N VAL A 36 9.07 -8.65 -2.68
CA VAL A 36 8.55 -9.98 -2.32
C VAL A 36 9.24 -11.08 -3.11
N LYS A 37 9.64 -10.81 -4.36
CA LYS A 37 10.51 -11.70 -5.14
C LYS A 37 11.86 -11.87 -4.46
N ALA A 38 12.45 -10.77 -3.98
CA ALA A 38 13.71 -10.79 -3.23
C ALA A 38 13.58 -11.64 -1.97
N LEU A 39 12.50 -11.44 -1.20
CA LEU A 39 12.19 -12.21 -0.01
C LEU A 39 12.10 -13.72 -0.29
N GLY A 40 11.33 -14.11 -1.31
CA GLY A 40 11.08 -15.52 -1.65
C GLY A 40 12.32 -16.23 -2.19
N ASN A 41 13.21 -15.52 -2.88
CA ASN A 41 14.44 -16.07 -3.44
C ASN A 41 15.66 -15.90 -2.54
N ARG A 42 15.51 -15.25 -1.37
CA ARG A 42 16.62 -14.78 -0.53
C ARG A 42 17.64 -13.91 -1.29
N ASP A 43 17.16 -13.15 -2.27
CA ASP A 43 18.00 -12.34 -3.15
C ASP A 43 18.33 -11.00 -2.49
N ILE A 44 19.49 -10.94 -1.85
CA ILE A 44 19.97 -9.76 -1.12
C ILE A 44 20.27 -8.60 -2.09
N GLU A 45 20.76 -8.88 -3.30
CA GLU A 45 21.08 -7.86 -4.28
C GLU A 45 19.82 -7.20 -4.83
N LEU A 46 18.77 -8.00 -5.13
CA LEU A 46 17.47 -7.46 -5.51
C LEU A 46 16.84 -6.65 -4.36
N ALA A 47 16.93 -7.14 -3.12
CA ALA A 47 16.46 -6.39 -1.96
C ALA A 47 17.18 -5.05 -1.79
N LYS A 48 18.49 -4.99 -2.06
CA LYS A 48 19.26 -3.75 -2.05
C LYS A 48 18.80 -2.80 -3.16
N LYS A 49 18.63 -3.31 -4.39
CA LYS A 49 18.11 -2.53 -5.53
C LYS A 49 16.77 -1.86 -5.19
N VAL A 50 15.80 -2.60 -4.64
CA VAL A 50 14.50 -2.03 -4.24
C VAL A 50 14.66 -0.86 -3.26
N ARG A 51 15.60 -0.98 -2.30
CA ARG A 51 15.85 0.07 -1.32
C ARG A 51 16.50 1.31 -1.91
N ASP A 52 17.36 1.13 -2.91
CA ASP A 52 18.05 2.22 -3.59
C ASP A 52 17.11 2.95 -4.57
N ASP A 53 16.24 2.19 -5.26
CA ASP A 53 15.25 2.70 -6.21
C ASP A 53 14.12 3.51 -5.55
N ASP A 54 13.87 3.29 -4.25
CA ASP A 54 12.90 4.02 -3.41
C ASP A 54 13.02 5.54 -3.50
N LYS A 55 14.25 6.06 -3.60
CA LYS A 55 14.49 7.50 -3.76
C LYS A 55 13.85 8.10 -5.01
N THR A 56 13.60 7.29 -6.04
CA THR A 56 12.91 7.76 -7.25
C THR A 56 11.46 8.09 -6.96
N VAL A 57 10.80 7.31 -6.10
CA VAL A 57 9.43 7.55 -5.63
C VAL A 57 9.38 8.82 -4.79
N ASP A 58 10.29 9.00 -3.82
CA ASP A 58 10.40 10.22 -3.02
C ASP A 58 10.54 11.48 -3.91
N ASN A 59 11.41 11.41 -4.92
CA ASN A 59 11.63 12.53 -5.83
C ASN A 59 10.41 12.84 -6.71
N LEU A 60 9.59 11.84 -7.05
CA LEU A 60 8.35 12.06 -7.78
C LEU A 60 7.29 12.72 -6.90
N GLU A 61 7.18 12.32 -5.62
CA GLU A 61 6.30 13.00 -4.65
C GLU A 61 6.65 14.49 -4.58
N ILE A 62 7.93 14.83 -4.40
CA ILE A 62 8.39 16.23 -4.36
C ILE A 62 8.02 16.99 -5.64
N LYS A 63 8.23 16.39 -6.82
CA LYS A 63 7.86 17.02 -8.10
C LYS A 63 6.36 17.27 -8.21
N ILE A 64 5.54 16.33 -7.76
CA ILE A 64 4.08 16.46 -7.74
C ILE A 64 3.67 17.59 -6.79
N ASP A 65 4.28 17.66 -5.61
CA ASP A 65 4.03 18.71 -4.62
C ASP A 65 4.36 20.10 -5.16
N GLU A 66 5.55 20.26 -5.75
CA GLU A 66 5.99 21.54 -6.34
C GLU A 66 5.08 21.99 -7.48
N LEU A 67 4.75 21.09 -8.40
CA LEU A 67 3.89 21.40 -9.54
C LEU A 67 2.48 21.74 -9.08
N THR A 68 1.94 20.99 -8.12
CA THR A 68 0.62 21.24 -7.54
C THR A 68 0.56 22.61 -6.86
N LEU A 69 1.55 22.94 -6.01
CA LEU A 69 1.61 24.23 -5.33
C LEU A 69 1.70 25.39 -6.33
N ARG A 70 2.52 25.22 -7.38
CA ARG A 70 2.62 26.19 -8.48
C ARG A 70 1.28 26.38 -9.20
N THR A 71 0.59 25.30 -9.53
CA THR A 71 -0.71 25.34 -10.19
C THR A 71 -1.76 26.04 -9.32
N LEU A 72 -1.80 25.76 -8.01
CA LEU A 72 -2.68 26.47 -7.06
C LEU A 72 -2.39 27.98 -7.05
N ALA A 73 -1.12 28.36 -6.95
CA ALA A 73 -0.70 29.75 -6.85
C ALA A 73 -0.98 30.55 -8.14
N LEU A 74 -0.74 29.95 -9.30
CA LEU A 74 -0.82 30.66 -10.59
C LEU A 74 -2.22 30.63 -11.20
N ARG A 75 -3.03 29.60 -10.91
CA ARG A 75 -4.30 29.35 -11.64
C ARG A 75 -5.53 29.53 -10.78
N GLN A 76 -5.40 29.48 -9.44
CA GLN A 76 -6.51 29.65 -8.50
C GLN A 76 -7.74 28.79 -8.88
N PRO A 77 -7.57 27.46 -9.07
CA PRO A 77 -8.65 26.59 -9.53
C PRO A 77 -9.80 26.56 -8.52
N VAL A 78 -11.01 26.30 -9.02
CA VAL A 78 -12.24 26.28 -8.21
C VAL A 78 -12.97 24.95 -8.31
N ALA A 79 -13.84 24.65 -7.34
CA ALA A 79 -14.72 23.49 -7.33
C ALA A 79 -14.01 22.15 -7.65
N THR A 80 -14.31 21.53 -8.79
CA THR A 80 -13.76 20.22 -9.19
C THR A 80 -12.27 20.28 -9.49
N ASP A 81 -11.79 21.40 -10.02
CA ASP A 81 -10.38 21.58 -10.37
C ASP A 81 -9.54 21.68 -9.09
N LEU A 82 -10.01 22.46 -8.12
CA LEU A 82 -9.38 22.55 -6.80
C LEU A 82 -9.32 21.19 -6.10
N ARG A 83 -10.42 20.42 -6.15
CA ARG A 83 -10.47 19.06 -5.59
C ARG A 83 -9.47 18.13 -6.30
N SER A 84 -9.37 18.19 -7.62
CA SER A 84 -8.44 17.35 -8.39
C SER A 84 -6.99 17.63 -8.01
N VAL A 85 -6.63 18.92 -7.90
CA VAL A 85 -5.29 19.35 -7.50
C VAL A 85 -4.96 18.95 -6.06
N ILE A 86 -5.86 19.16 -5.10
CA ILE A 86 -5.65 18.74 -3.70
C ILE A 86 -5.56 17.22 -3.58
N CYS A 87 -6.38 16.49 -4.35
CA CYS A 87 -6.33 15.03 -4.36
C CYS A 87 -5.03 14.50 -4.91
N ALA A 88 -4.43 15.14 -5.92
CA ALA A 88 -3.11 14.75 -6.43
C ALA A 88 -2.04 14.68 -5.32
N LEU A 89 -1.96 15.70 -4.46
CA LEU A 89 -1.06 15.70 -3.28
C LEU A 89 -1.32 14.49 -2.37
N LYS A 90 -2.59 14.22 -2.08
CA LYS A 90 -2.97 13.11 -1.20
C LYS A 90 -2.69 11.76 -1.82
N VAL A 91 -2.87 11.61 -3.14
CA VAL A 91 -2.58 10.38 -3.86
C VAL A 91 -1.08 10.12 -3.87
N ALA A 92 -0.27 11.12 -4.22
CA ALA A 92 1.19 11.02 -4.21
C ALA A 92 1.72 10.58 -2.83
N SER A 93 1.25 11.22 -1.75
CA SER A 93 1.67 10.83 -0.40
C SER A 93 1.24 9.42 0.01
N ASN A 94 0.08 8.92 -0.46
CA ASN A 94 -0.27 7.52 -0.21
C ASN A 94 0.59 6.55 -1.02
N LEU A 95 0.98 6.91 -2.25
CA LEU A 95 1.89 6.10 -3.07
C LEU A 95 3.30 6.03 -2.45
N GLU A 96 3.82 7.14 -1.90
CA GLU A 96 5.11 7.15 -1.17
C GLU A 96 5.08 6.17 -0.01
N ARG A 97 4.00 6.20 0.80
CA ARG A 97 3.85 5.27 1.92
C ARG A 97 3.86 3.82 1.49
N ILE A 98 3.20 3.49 0.38
CA ILE A 98 3.21 2.14 -0.19
C ILE A 98 4.65 1.76 -0.62
N GLY A 99 5.38 2.67 -1.26
CA GLY A 99 6.81 2.51 -1.58
C GLY A 99 7.67 2.21 -0.35
N ASP A 100 7.55 3.01 0.73
CA ASP A 100 8.33 2.78 1.96
C ASP A 100 8.00 1.42 2.60
N TYR A 101 6.75 0.97 2.54
CA TYR A 101 6.42 -0.38 3.01
C TYR A 101 7.10 -1.47 2.17
N ALA A 102 7.23 -1.29 0.85
CA ALA A 102 7.93 -2.24 -0.02
C ALA A 102 9.44 -2.25 0.27
N LYS A 103 10.04 -1.06 0.45
CA LYS A 103 11.41 -0.90 0.95
C LYS A 103 11.61 -1.59 2.30
N ASN A 104 10.64 -1.51 3.20
CA ASN A 104 10.70 -2.16 4.51
C ASN A 104 10.62 -3.69 4.43
N ILE A 105 9.89 -4.26 3.45
CA ILE A 105 9.93 -5.70 3.13
C ILE A 105 11.34 -6.07 2.64
N ALA A 106 11.90 -5.30 1.71
CA ALA A 106 13.23 -5.54 1.17
C ALA A 106 14.32 -5.49 2.27
N LYS A 107 14.27 -4.52 3.20
CA LYS A 107 15.19 -4.46 4.37
C LYS A 107 15.17 -5.75 5.20
N ARG A 108 14.01 -6.41 5.34
CA ARG A 108 13.86 -7.64 6.14
C ARG A 108 14.36 -8.89 5.43
N THR A 109 14.46 -8.87 4.10
CA THR A 109 15.03 -9.98 3.31
C THR A 109 16.44 -10.31 3.76
N GLN A 110 17.26 -9.31 4.08
CA GLN A 110 18.64 -9.53 4.53
C GLN A 110 18.72 -10.33 5.83
N VAL A 111 17.78 -10.12 6.77
CA VAL A 111 17.74 -10.89 8.02
C VAL A 111 17.23 -12.30 7.79
N LEU A 112 16.28 -12.46 6.87
CA LEU A 112 15.66 -13.75 6.57
C LEU A 112 16.49 -14.64 5.65
N ALA A 113 17.47 -14.08 4.92
CA ALA A 113 18.35 -14.79 4.00
C ALA A 113 19.07 -15.98 4.64
N ASP A 114 19.50 -15.82 5.89
CA ASP A 114 20.21 -16.86 6.66
C ASP A 114 19.27 -17.73 7.50
N THR A 115 17.95 -17.59 7.34
CA THR A 115 16.95 -18.33 8.11
C THR A 115 16.22 -19.37 7.27
N ASN A 116 15.89 -20.48 7.92
CA ASN A 116 15.03 -21.50 7.31
C ASN A 116 13.64 -20.93 7.03
N SER A 117 13.04 -21.35 5.92
CA SER A 117 11.66 -21.02 5.61
C SER A 117 10.72 -21.53 6.71
N VAL A 118 9.79 -20.66 7.10
CA VAL A 118 8.78 -20.96 8.11
C VAL A 118 7.52 -21.45 7.41
N GLY A 119 7.34 -22.76 7.35
CA GLY A 119 6.10 -23.38 6.91
C GLY A 119 5.57 -22.85 5.57
N THR A 120 4.34 -22.36 5.55
CA THR A 120 3.72 -21.77 4.34
C THR A 120 3.68 -20.24 4.32
N ALA A 121 4.28 -19.57 5.32
CA ALA A 121 4.20 -18.13 5.52
C ALA A 121 4.61 -17.32 4.27
N GLU A 122 5.69 -17.71 3.60
CA GLU A 122 6.20 -17.04 2.40
C GLU A 122 5.22 -17.11 1.23
N LYS A 123 4.50 -18.23 1.08
CA LYS A 123 3.46 -18.38 0.06
C LYS A 123 2.26 -17.49 0.36
N THR A 124 1.88 -17.38 1.63
CA THR A 124 0.79 -16.49 2.06
C THR A 124 1.17 -15.02 1.84
N ILE A 125 2.38 -14.62 2.20
CA ILE A 125 2.93 -13.28 1.95
C ILE A 125 2.91 -12.95 0.45
N LYS A 126 3.35 -13.89 -0.40
CA LYS A 126 3.32 -13.70 -1.86
C LYS A 126 1.90 -13.46 -2.36
N ARG A 127 0.92 -14.26 -1.93
CA ARG A 127 -0.48 -14.07 -2.30
C ARG A 127 -1.04 -12.73 -1.82
N MET A 128 -0.69 -12.30 -0.61
CA MET A 128 -1.09 -10.98 -0.09
C MET A 128 -0.52 -9.86 -0.96
N ALA A 129 0.74 -9.98 -1.36
CA ALA A 129 1.39 -9.00 -2.22
C ALA A 129 0.79 -8.94 -3.62
N ASP A 130 0.47 -10.08 -4.22
CA ASP A 130 -0.21 -10.15 -5.53
C ASP A 130 -1.58 -9.44 -5.47
N LEU A 131 -2.33 -9.63 -4.37
CA LEU A 131 -3.62 -8.96 -4.16
C LEU A 131 -3.46 -7.44 -4.00
N VAL A 132 -2.54 -7.00 -3.13
CA VAL A 132 -2.26 -5.57 -2.91
C VAL A 132 -1.76 -4.91 -4.20
N GLN A 133 -0.86 -5.54 -4.94
CA GLN A 133 -0.36 -5.02 -6.21
C GLN A 133 -1.52 -4.81 -7.19
N LYS A 134 -2.44 -5.77 -7.30
CA LYS A 134 -3.64 -5.62 -8.13
C LYS A 134 -4.54 -4.47 -7.65
N MET A 135 -4.71 -4.30 -6.35
CA MET A 135 -5.48 -3.17 -5.81
C MET A 135 -4.83 -1.83 -6.18
N VAL A 136 -3.50 -1.72 -6.16
CA VAL A 136 -2.77 -0.51 -6.58
C VAL A 136 -2.99 -0.22 -8.07
N THR A 137 -2.84 -1.23 -8.93
CA THR A 137 -3.12 -1.09 -10.37
C THR A 137 -4.54 -0.62 -10.63
N ASP A 138 -5.50 -1.24 -9.94
CA ASP A 138 -6.91 -0.93 -10.08
C ASP A 138 -7.23 0.49 -9.59
N VAL A 139 -6.61 0.95 -8.49
CA VAL A 139 -6.87 2.29 -7.96
C VAL A 139 -6.29 3.38 -8.86
N LEU A 140 -5.15 3.13 -9.51
CA LEU A 140 -4.57 4.05 -10.49
C LEU A 140 -5.44 4.12 -11.76
N ASN A 141 -5.97 2.99 -12.21
CA ASN A 141 -6.94 2.94 -13.32
C ASN A 141 -8.22 3.71 -12.97
N ALA A 142 -8.75 3.52 -11.76
CA ALA A 142 -9.92 4.22 -11.26
C ALA A 142 -9.64 5.74 -11.15
N TYR A 143 -8.43 6.13 -10.76
CA TYR A 143 -8.03 7.54 -10.63
C TYR A 143 -8.09 8.26 -11.97
N VAL A 144 -7.48 7.68 -13.02
CA VAL A 144 -7.48 8.26 -14.38
C VAL A 144 -8.88 8.35 -14.96
N LYS A 145 -9.67 7.29 -14.79
CA LYS A 145 -11.04 7.22 -15.33
C LYS A 145 -12.06 7.96 -14.49
N LYS A 146 -11.69 8.41 -13.28
CA LYS A 146 -12.58 8.93 -12.25
C LYS A 146 -13.74 7.96 -11.97
N ASP A 147 -13.41 6.67 -11.93
CA ASP A 147 -14.37 5.58 -11.81
C ASP A 147 -14.66 5.29 -10.32
N ILE A 148 -15.86 5.68 -9.89
CA ILE A 148 -16.29 5.48 -8.50
C ILE A 148 -16.63 4.02 -8.22
N GLU A 149 -17.23 3.32 -9.19
CA GLU A 149 -17.65 1.93 -8.98
C GLU A 149 -16.42 1.05 -8.76
N MET A 150 -15.37 1.27 -9.56
CA MET A 150 -14.08 0.63 -9.37
C MET A 150 -13.43 1.03 -8.03
N ALA A 151 -13.52 2.29 -7.63
CA ALA A 151 -13.00 2.74 -6.34
C ALA A 151 -13.72 2.07 -5.15
N ASP A 152 -15.04 1.92 -5.20
CA ASP A 152 -15.80 1.26 -4.13
C ASP A 152 -15.50 -0.25 -4.06
N ASP A 153 -15.35 -0.93 -5.20
CA ASP A 153 -14.92 -2.33 -5.23
C ASP A 153 -13.54 -2.52 -4.58
N ILE A 154 -12.57 -1.63 -4.85
CA ILE A 154 -11.24 -1.68 -4.21
C ILE A 154 -11.34 -1.54 -2.68
N ARG A 155 -12.23 -0.65 -2.19
CA ARG A 155 -12.44 -0.46 -0.74
C ARG A 155 -12.96 -1.71 -0.06
N LEU A 156 -13.71 -2.55 -0.76
CA LEU A 156 -14.23 -3.83 -0.25
C LEU A 156 -13.16 -4.93 -0.27
N ARG A 157 -12.29 -4.94 -1.28
CA ARG A 157 -11.21 -5.94 -1.42
C ARG A 157 -10.16 -5.89 -0.31
N ASP A 158 -10.01 -4.76 0.38
CA ASP A 158 -9.09 -4.64 1.53
C ASP A 158 -9.42 -5.61 2.67
N GLU A 159 -10.70 -6.00 2.81
CA GLU A 159 -11.11 -7.00 3.80
C GLU A 159 -10.46 -8.37 3.56
N GLU A 160 -10.19 -8.72 2.30
CA GLU A 160 -9.47 -9.97 1.97
C GLU A 160 -8.02 -9.90 2.45
N VAL A 161 -7.34 -8.76 2.27
CA VAL A 161 -5.96 -8.54 2.77
C VAL A 161 -5.93 -8.66 4.31
N ASP A 162 -6.88 -8.03 4.99
CA ASP A 162 -7.06 -8.11 6.44
C ASP A 162 -7.25 -9.56 6.92
N HIS A 163 -8.08 -10.35 6.23
CA HIS A 163 -8.30 -11.75 6.56
C HIS A 163 -7.06 -12.63 6.36
N MET A 164 -6.31 -12.40 5.28
CA MET A 164 -5.04 -13.09 5.06
C MET A 164 -4.01 -12.75 6.13
N HIS A 165 -3.91 -11.47 6.52
CA HIS A 165 -3.05 -11.03 7.62
C HIS A 165 -3.40 -11.73 8.95
N ASN A 166 -4.68 -11.77 9.32
CA ASN A 166 -5.14 -12.45 10.54
C ASN A 166 -4.83 -13.96 10.54
N THR A 167 -5.00 -14.60 9.38
CA THR A 167 -4.75 -16.04 9.24
C THR A 167 -3.26 -16.33 9.39
N LEU A 168 -2.42 -15.56 8.70
CA LEU A 168 -0.97 -15.67 8.80
C LEU A 168 -0.47 -15.37 10.22
N PHE A 169 -1.06 -14.40 10.91
CA PHE A 169 -0.74 -14.12 12.31
C PHE A 169 -0.90 -15.36 13.20
N ARG A 170 -2.02 -16.08 13.09
CA ARG A 170 -2.27 -17.32 13.85
C ARG A 170 -1.29 -18.43 13.47
N GLU A 171 -1.07 -18.62 12.18
CA GLU A 171 -0.13 -19.62 11.65
C GLU A 171 1.28 -19.38 12.24
N LEU A 172 1.77 -18.14 12.20
CA LEU A 172 3.08 -17.79 12.74
C LEU A 172 3.19 -18.05 14.25
N LEU A 173 2.13 -17.77 15.03
CA LEU A 173 2.12 -18.09 16.46
C LEU A 173 2.28 -19.59 16.71
N THR A 174 1.61 -20.44 15.92
CA THR A 174 1.74 -21.89 16.06
C THR A 174 3.18 -22.37 15.81
N TYR A 175 3.84 -21.82 14.78
CA TYR A 175 5.25 -22.14 14.51
C TYR A 175 6.22 -21.65 15.60
N MET A 176 5.93 -20.53 16.26
CA MET A 176 6.72 -20.05 17.40
C MET A 176 6.55 -20.94 18.64
N MET A 177 5.33 -21.46 18.86
CA MET A 177 5.02 -22.37 19.97
C MET A 177 5.62 -23.76 19.78
N GLU A 178 5.67 -24.24 18.53
CA GLU A 178 6.25 -25.55 18.18
C GLU A 178 7.77 -25.56 18.34
N ASP A 179 8.46 -24.49 17.91
CA ASP A 179 9.92 -24.37 18.03
C ASP A 179 10.34 -22.91 18.29
N PRO A 180 10.91 -22.58 19.47
CA PRO A 180 11.39 -21.24 19.79
C PRO A 180 12.42 -20.67 18.81
N ARG A 181 13.13 -21.51 18.04
CA ARG A 181 14.06 -21.05 16.99
C ARG A 181 13.34 -20.31 15.86
N ASN A 182 12.03 -20.52 15.70
CA ASN A 182 11.20 -19.82 14.72
C ASN A 182 10.79 -18.41 15.17
N ILE A 183 11.00 -18.01 16.43
CA ILE A 183 10.53 -16.71 16.94
C ILE A 183 11.03 -15.56 16.07
N THR A 184 12.35 -15.48 15.83
CA THR A 184 12.94 -14.40 15.03
C THR A 184 12.39 -14.37 13.59
N PRO A 185 12.49 -15.44 12.77
CA PRO A 185 11.96 -15.39 11.41
C PRO A 185 10.46 -15.14 11.36
N CYS A 186 9.66 -15.74 12.27
CA CYS A 186 8.22 -15.47 12.36
C CYS A 186 7.92 -13.99 12.66
N MET A 187 8.68 -13.34 13.55
CA MET A 187 8.50 -11.91 13.83
C MET A 187 8.77 -11.04 12.59
N HIS A 188 9.82 -11.36 11.82
CA HIS A 188 10.08 -10.65 10.56
C HIS A 188 8.97 -10.88 9.53
N MET A 189 8.46 -12.10 9.38
CA MET A 189 7.32 -12.41 8.50
C MET A 189 6.05 -11.68 8.94
N LEU A 190 5.79 -11.57 10.24
CA LEU A 190 4.64 -10.84 10.76
C LEU A 190 4.71 -9.35 10.39
N PHE A 191 5.87 -8.71 10.55
CA PHE A 191 6.03 -7.31 10.15
C PHE A 191 5.89 -7.12 8.63
N ILE A 192 6.32 -8.09 7.82
CA ILE A 192 6.12 -8.07 6.37
C ILE A 192 4.61 -8.15 6.05
N ALA A 193 3.88 -9.05 6.69
CA ALA A 193 2.44 -9.18 6.53
C ALA A 193 1.71 -7.89 6.92
N LYS A 194 2.11 -7.24 8.03
CA LYS A 194 1.53 -5.96 8.46
C LYS A 194 1.85 -4.81 7.50
N ASN A 195 3.04 -4.81 6.88
CA ASN A 195 3.36 -3.83 5.85
C ASN A 195 2.45 -3.99 4.62
N LEU A 196 2.17 -5.22 4.18
CA LEU A 196 1.22 -5.48 3.09
C LEU A 196 -0.20 -5.05 3.44
N GLU A 197 -0.68 -5.30 4.66
CA GLU A 197 -1.99 -4.78 5.13
C GLU A 197 -2.04 -3.24 5.09
N ARG A 198 -0.99 -2.57 5.55
CA ARG A 198 -0.91 -1.10 5.47
C ARG A 198 -0.91 -0.58 4.04
N MET A 199 -0.30 -1.31 3.10
CA MET A 199 -0.38 -0.94 1.68
C MET A 199 -1.83 -1.01 1.17
N GLY A 200 -2.60 -2.03 1.57
CA GLY A 200 -4.03 -2.12 1.29
C GLY A 200 -4.82 -0.92 1.84
N ASP A 201 -4.51 -0.50 3.07
CA ASP A 201 -5.09 0.69 3.70
C ASP A 201 -4.83 1.98 2.91
N HIS A 202 -3.59 2.20 2.48
CA HIS A 202 -3.23 3.37 1.67
C HIS A 202 -3.88 3.32 0.28
N THR A 203 -4.00 2.13 -0.30
CA THR A 203 -4.70 1.93 -1.57
C THR A 203 -6.19 2.28 -1.45
N THR A 204 -6.82 1.86 -0.36
CA THR A 204 -8.19 2.27 -0.02
C THR A 204 -8.30 3.78 0.19
N ALA A 205 -7.33 4.40 0.88
CA ALA A 205 -7.33 5.85 1.08
C ALA A 205 -7.28 6.62 -0.25
N ILE A 206 -6.55 6.11 -1.25
CA ILE A 206 -6.56 6.65 -2.62
C ILE A 206 -7.96 6.49 -3.25
N ALA A 207 -8.59 5.32 -3.13
CA ALA A 207 -9.94 5.08 -3.65
C ALA A 207 -10.97 6.07 -3.06
N GLU A 208 -10.87 6.37 -1.77
CA GLU A 208 -11.72 7.38 -1.12
C GLU A 208 -11.47 8.80 -1.66
N LYS A 209 -10.24 9.13 -2.11
CA LYS A 209 -9.95 10.41 -2.75
C LYS A 209 -10.62 10.51 -4.12
N ILE A 210 -10.69 9.44 -4.89
CA ILE A 210 -11.41 9.41 -6.17
C ILE A 210 -12.88 9.75 -5.94
N HIS A 211 -13.52 9.12 -4.96
CA HIS A 211 -14.90 9.43 -4.60
C HIS A 211 -15.08 10.93 -4.23
N TYR A 212 -14.14 11.49 -3.47
CA TYR A 212 -14.15 12.92 -3.11
C TYR A 212 -14.02 13.85 -4.33
N VAL A 213 -13.14 13.54 -5.29
CA VAL A 213 -13.00 14.32 -6.54
C VAL A 213 -14.30 14.36 -7.31
N VAL A 214 -15.03 13.24 -7.39
CA VAL A 214 -16.25 13.17 -8.20
C VAL A 214 -17.46 13.71 -7.43
N LYS A 215 -17.72 13.22 -6.21
CA LYS A 215 -18.96 13.51 -5.45
C LYS A 215 -18.85 14.70 -4.50
N GLY A 216 -17.64 15.14 -4.15
CA GLY A 216 -17.41 16.27 -3.24
C GLY A 216 -17.51 15.92 -1.76
N ALA A 217 -17.75 14.65 -1.47
CA ALA A 217 -17.77 14.08 -0.14
C ALA A 217 -17.07 12.72 -0.16
N LEU A 218 -16.57 12.28 0.99
CA LEU A 218 -16.11 10.90 1.16
C LEU A 218 -17.30 9.93 1.11
N PRO A 219 -17.06 8.64 0.83
CA PRO A 219 -18.11 7.63 0.91
C PRO A 219 -18.78 7.64 2.29
N LYS A 220 -20.12 7.54 2.32
CA LYS A 220 -20.89 7.56 3.57
C LYS A 220 -20.76 6.26 4.36
N GLU A 221 -20.69 5.15 3.64
CA GLU A 221 -20.55 3.83 4.23
C GLU A 221 -19.09 3.61 4.62
N LYS A 222 -18.89 3.24 5.88
CA LYS A 222 -17.59 2.75 6.32
C LYS A 222 -17.32 1.44 5.61
N ARG A 223 -16.12 1.31 5.04
CA ARG A 223 -15.66 0.02 4.53
C ARG A 223 -15.57 -1.01 5.67
N PRO A 224 -15.74 -2.31 5.37
CA PRO A 224 -15.42 -3.34 6.33
C PRO A 224 -13.93 -3.26 6.71
N LYS A 225 -13.64 -3.47 8.00
CA LYS A 225 -12.28 -3.62 8.53
C LYS A 225 -12.20 -4.99 9.19
N GLY A 226 -11.36 -5.85 8.62
CA GLY A 226 -11.21 -7.24 9.01
C GLY A 226 -10.06 -7.49 9.98
N ASP A 227 -9.09 -6.58 10.15
CA ASP A 227 -7.94 -6.78 11.06
C ASP A 227 -8.41 -6.89 12.51
N LYS A 228 -8.24 -8.09 13.07
CA LYS A 228 -8.64 -8.45 14.44
C LYS A 228 -7.44 -8.77 15.32
N THR A 229 -6.21 -8.67 14.79
CA THR A 229 -5.00 -9.06 15.53
C THR A 229 -4.85 -8.32 16.86
N SER A 230 -5.27 -7.06 16.93
CA SER A 230 -5.28 -6.25 18.16
C SER A 230 -6.28 -6.70 19.24
N GLN A 231 -7.27 -7.52 18.88
CA GLN A 231 -8.32 -8.02 19.75
C GLN A 231 -8.20 -9.53 20.01
N MET A 232 -7.24 -10.20 19.39
CA MET A 232 -7.03 -11.62 19.57
C MET A 232 -6.36 -11.91 20.91
N SER A 233 -7.11 -12.55 21.80
CA SER A 233 -6.59 -13.16 23.02
C SER A 233 -6.25 -14.63 22.77
N VAL A 234 -5.15 -15.12 23.34
CA VAL A 234 -4.91 -16.55 23.46
C VAL A 234 -5.92 -17.10 24.47
N GLU A 235 -6.85 -17.96 24.04
CA GLU A 235 -7.66 -18.73 24.98
C GLU A 235 -6.74 -19.69 25.74
N ASN A 236 -6.38 -19.31 26.97
CA ASN A 236 -5.69 -20.19 27.90
C ASN A 236 -6.66 -21.30 28.31
N THR A 237 -6.70 -22.39 27.55
CA THR A 237 -7.18 -23.67 28.09
C THR A 237 -6.07 -24.24 28.96
N ILE A 238 -5.85 -23.63 30.13
CA ILE A 238 -5.20 -24.30 31.24
C ILE A 238 -6.31 -25.13 31.89
N GLU A 239 -6.60 -26.31 31.31
CA GLU A 239 -7.27 -27.33 32.09
C GLU A 239 -6.34 -27.67 33.25
N GLY A 240 -6.77 -27.26 34.45
CA GLY A 240 -6.06 -27.48 35.68
C GLY A 240 -5.74 -28.96 35.82
N ASN A 241 -4.45 -29.27 35.82
CA ASN A 241 -3.93 -30.58 36.15
C ASN A 241 -4.23 -30.83 37.63
N GLN A 242 -5.42 -31.35 37.93
CA GLN A 242 -5.70 -32.00 39.20
C GLN A 242 -4.93 -33.31 39.22
N TYR A 243 -3.75 -33.28 39.82
CA TYR A 243 -3.19 -34.47 40.44
C TYR A 243 -2.79 -34.11 41.87
N THR A 244 -3.58 -34.68 42.78
CA THR A 244 -3.28 -35.05 44.17
C THR A 244 -1.84 -35.47 44.40
#